data_AF-A0A2S7NNN0-F1
#
_entry.id   AF-A0A2S7NNN0-F1
#
_cell.length_a   1.000
_cell.length_b   1.000
_cell.length_c   1.000
_cell.angle_alpha   90.00
_cell.angle_beta   90.00
_cell.angle_gamma   90.00
#
_symmetry.space_group_name_H-M   'P 1'
#
loop_
_entity.id
_entity.type
_entity.pdbx_description
1 polymer ?
#
loop_
_entity_poly.entity_id
_entity_poly.type
_entity_poly.pdbx_seq_one_letter_code
_entity_poly.pdbx_strand_id
1 'polypeptide(L)'
;MWNRGEFGKTIINNSALHDPWSQTGNPATPFDQPFYLILNVAVGGTNGYFPDKVGNKPWGDASLTAPLEFWNATNQWGPTWGPPEERGMTVKSVKMYSQGACGAPPS
;
A
#
# COMPACT_ATOMS: atom_id res chain seq x y z
N MET A 1 0.27 8.57 14.11
CA MET A 1 -0.60 7.71 13.26
C MET A 1 -0.31 6.21 13.42
N TRP A 2 0.85 5.84 13.99
CA TRP A 2 1.33 4.46 14.19
C TRP A 2 0.26 3.40 14.53
N ASN A 3 -0.35 3.53 15.71
CA ASN A 3 -1.34 2.57 16.20
C ASN A 3 -2.64 2.57 15.38
N ARG A 4 -3.06 3.73 14.87
CA ARG A 4 -4.30 3.87 14.09
C ARG A 4 -4.19 3.24 12.70
N GLY A 5 -3.01 3.34 12.08
CA GLY A 5 -2.72 2.71 10.79
C GLY A 5 -2.32 1.25 10.89
N GLU A 6 -2.28 0.68 12.10
CA GLU A 6 -1.85 -0.69 12.39
C GLU A 6 -0.49 -1.05 11.78
N PHE A 7 0.41 -0.07 11.62
CA PHE A 7 1.67 -0.23 10.89
C PHE A 7 2.62 -1.28 11.49
N GLY A 8 2.37 -1.70 12.74
CA GLY A 8 3.14 -2.74 13.39
C GLY A 8 2.59 -4.17 13.35
N LYS A 9 1.50 -4.42 12.64
CA LYS A 9 0.89 -5.76 12.59
C LYS A 9 1.37 -6.63 11.42
N THR A 10 1.98 -6.07 10.38
CA THR A 10 2.25 -6.74 9.10
C THR A 10 3.66 -7.33 8.95
N ILE A 11 4.30 -7.74 10.05
CA ILE A 11 5.71 -8.15 10.03
C ILE A 11 5.90 -9.66 9.96
N ILE A 12 6.75 -10.08 9.03
CA ILE A 12 7.42 -11.39 9.02
C ILE A 12 8.61 -11.31 10.00
N ASN A 13 8.70 -12.26 10.93
CA ASN A 13 9.85 -12.51 11.83
C ASN A 13 10.12 -11.54 13.00
N ASN A 14 9.15 -10.73 13.45
CA ASN A 14 9.16 -10.13 14.78
C ASN A 14 10.42 -9.28 15.15
N SER A 15 11.20 -8.83 14.16
CA SER A 15 12.36 -7.96 14.37
C SER A 15 11.87 -6.59 14.84
N ALA A 16 12.49 -6.11 15.92
CA ALA A 16 12.03 -5.00 16.76
C ALA A 16 11.57 -3.80 15.92
N LEU A 17 10.24 -3.67 15.80
CA LEU A 17 9.64 -2.59 15.08
C LEU A 17 9.67 -1.34 15.97
N HIS A 18 10.63 -0.48 15.71
CA HIS A 18 10.69 0.83 16.33
C HIS A 18 9.74 1.77 15.58
N ASP A 19 8.74 2.33 16.27
CA ASP A 19 7.92 3.42 15.73
C ASP A 19 8.81 4.65 15.50
N PRO A 20 9.14 4.99 14.24
CA PRO A 20 10.08 6.08 13.95
C PRO A 20 9.47 7.46 14.26
N TRP A 21 8.17 7.52 14.54
CA TRP A 21 7.44 8.76 14.79
C TRP A 21 7.14 8.99 16.26
N SER A 22 7.40 8.00 17.13
CA SER A 22 7.15 8.07 18.58
C SER A 22 7.76 9.31 19.24
N GLN A 23 8.94 9.74 18.79
CA GLN A 23 9.66 10.91 19.28
C GLN A 23 9.02 12.27 18.96
N THR A 24 8.06 12.34 18.04
CA THR A 24 7.45 13.62 17.62
C THR A 24 6.38 14.12 18.58
N GLY A 25 5.80 13.23 19.41
CA GLY A 25 4.68 13.56 20.30
C GLY A 25 3.38 13.95 19.59
N ASN A 26 3.35 13.96 18.25
CA ASN A 26 2.19 14.35 17.46
C ASN A 26 1.46 13.11 16.93
N PRO A 27 0.20 12.86 17.33
CA PRO A 27 -0.56 11.71 16.86
C PRO A 27 -0.87 11.76 15.35
N ALA A 28 -0.74 12.93 14.70
CA ALA A 28 -0.94 13.09 13.26
C ALA A 28 0.30 12.72 12.42
N THR A 29 1.50 12.64 13.01
CA THR A 29 2.72 12.26 12.28
C THR A 29 2.58 10.87 11.65
N PRO A 30 2.99 10.69 10.37
CA PRO A 30 3.76 11.64 9.52
C PRO A 30 2.92 12.55 8.60
N PHE A 31 1.60 12.60 8.76
CA PHE A 31 0.68 13.36 7.90
C PHE A 31 0.43 14.80 8.39
N ASP A 32 1.34 15.33 9.20
CA ASP A 32 1.35 16.67 9.77
C ASP A 32 2.20 17.66 8.97
N GLN A 33 2.66 17.27 7.79
CA GLN A 33 3.46 18.07 6.86
C GLN A 33 2.96 17.88 5.42
N PRO A 34 3.33 18.74 4.46
CA PRO A 34 3.02 18.53 3.05
C PRO A 34 3.47 17.15 2.57
N PHE A 35 2.60 16.45 1.85
CA PHE A 35 2.85 15.11 1.33
C PHE A 35 2.40 14.99 -0.12
N TYR A 36 2.92 13.96 -0.80
CA TYR A 36 2.52 13.62 -2.16
C TYR A 36 1.41 12.58 -2.16
N LEU A 37 0.43 12.73 -3.06
CA LEU A 37 -0.50 11.65 -3.39
C LEU A 37 0.16 10.73 -4.42
N ILE A 38 0.35 9.46 -4.05
CA ILE A 38 0.84 8.41 -4.95
C ILE A 38 -0.32 7.44 -5.21
N LEU A 39 -0.56 7.14 -6.49
CA LEU A 39 -1.52 6.12 -6.93
C LEU A 39 -0.75 5.05 -7.72
N ASN A 40 -0.86 3.79 -7.32
CA ASN A 40 -0.22 2.67 -8.00
C ASN A 40 -1.03 1.38 -7.90
N VAL A 41 -0.73 0.42 -8.79
CA VAL A 41 -1.17 -0.97 -8.66
C VAL A 41 0.00 -1.78 -8.12
N ALA A 42 -0.21 -2.50 -7.03
CA ALA A 42 0.81 -3.37 -6.42
C ALA A 42 0.32 -4.82 -6.39
N VAL A 43 1.24 -5.75 -6.62
CA VAL A 43 1.02 -7.20 -6.62
C VAL A 43 2.22 -7.90 -5.97
N GLY A 44 2.09 -9.18 -5.62
CA GLY A 44 3.25 -9.96 -5.15
C GLY A 44 3.75 -9.60 -3.74
N GLY A 45 2.93 -8.96 -2.90
CA GLY A 45 3.31 -8.58 -1.54
C GLY A 45 3.53 -9.79 -0.63
N THR A 46 4.49 -9.70 0.29
CA THR A 46 4.81 -10.72 1.30
C THR A 46 4.43 -10.31 2.73
N ASN A 47 3.85 -9.13 2.92
CA ASN A 47 3.56 -8.57 4.24
C ASN A 47 2.28 -9.13 4.91
N GLY A 48 1.78 -10.28 4.48
CA GLY A 48 0.54 -10.87 4.98
C GLY A 48 -0.75 -10.23 4.46
N TYR A 49 -0.68 -9.21 3.60
CA TYR A 49 -1.88 -8.62 2.99
C TYR A 49 -2.64 -9.63 2.12
N PHE A 50 -1.89 -10.50 1.41
CA PHE A 50 -2.43 -11.64 0.68
C PHE A 50 -2.16 -12.91 1.50
N PRO A 51 -3.16 -13.50 2.19
CA PRO A 51 -2.93 -14.64 3.07
C PRO A 51 -2.40 -15.86 2.31
N ASP A 52 -1.39 -16.53 2.88
CA ASP A 52 -0.92 -17.81 2.37
C ASP A 52 -2.05 -18.86 2.33
N LYS A 53 -2.00 -19.76 1.35
CA LYS A 53 -2.99 -20.85 1.12
C LYS A 53 -4.40 -20.38 0.74
N VAL A 54 -4.60 -19.10 0.48
CA VAL A 54 -5.86 -18.54 -0.04
C VAL A 54 -5.69 -18.15 -1.51
N GLY A 55 -6.74 -18.36 -2.31
CA GLY A 55 -6.81 -17.84 -3.69
C GLY A 55 -5.75 -18.40 -4.65
N ASN A 56 -5.22 -19.61 -4.37
CA ASN A 56 -4.13 -20.23 -5.13
C ASN A 56 -2.88 -19.34 -5.26
N LYS A 57 -2.58 -18.55 -4.21
CA LYS A 57 -1.37 -17.71 -4.14
C LYS A 57 -0.10 -18.54 -4.43
N PRO A 58 0.66 -18.23 -5.50
CA PRO A 58 1.79 -19.07 -5.93
C PRO A 58 3.13 -18.74 -5.27
N TRP A 59 3.20 -17.75 -4.37
CA TRP A 59 4.40 -17.41 -3.60
C TRP A 59 4.10 -17.47 -2.09
N GLY A 60 5.11 -17.78 -1.29
CA GLY A 60 4.98 -17.76 0.18
C GLY A 60 5.48 -16.45 0.80
N ASP A 61 4.84 -15.96 1.85
CA ASP A 61 5.28 -14.74 2.57
C ASP A 61 6.70 -14.89 3.13
N ALA A 62 7.02 -16.06 3.70
CA ALA A 62 8.33 -16.34 4.28
C ALA A 62 9.38 -16.83 3.26
N SER A 63 9.06 -16.93 1.97
CA SER A 63 10.00 -17.41 0.97
C SER A 63 11.05 -16.36 0.63
N LEU A 64 12.33 -16.75 0.70
CA LEU A 64 13.45 -15.90 0.25
C LEU A 64 13.44 -15.67 -1.27
N THR A 65 12.69 -16.50 -2.00
CA THR A 65 12.52 -16.45 -3.45
C THR A 65 11.11 -16.06 -3.86
N ALA A 66 10.30 -15.49 -2.96
CA ALA A 66 8.91 -15.12 -3.23
C ALA A 66 8.72 -14.30 -4.54
N PRO A 67 9.59 -13.30 -4.87
CA PRO A 67 9.46 -12.59 -6.14
C PRO A 67 9.66 -13.48 -7.38
N LEU A 68 10.59 -14.45 -7.29
CA LEU A 68 10.84 -15.41 -8.36
C LEU A 68 9.68 -16.41 -8.49
N GLU A 69 9.13 -16.89 -7.37
CA GLU A 69 7.95 -17.76 -7.34
C GLU A 69 6.75 -17.07 -7.98
N PHE A 70 6.50 -15.81 -7.61
CA PHE A 70 5.48 -14.98 -8.24
C PHE A 70 5.70 -14.87 -9.75
N TRP A 71 6.93 -14.55 -10.18
CA TRP A 71 7.25 -14.38 -11.60
C TRP A 71 7.10 -15.68 -12.40
N ASN A 72 7.61 -16.80 -11.88
CA ASN A 72 7.52 -18.10 -12.56
C ASN A 72 6.07 -18.58 -12.70
N ALA A 73 5.17 -18.11 -11.83
CA ALA A 73 3.75 -18.40 -11.90
C ALA A 73 2.96 -17.45 -12.83
N THR A 74 3.61 -16.66 -13.69
CA THR A 74 2.93 -15.73 -14.62
C THR A 74 1.84 -16.40 -15.46
N ASN A 75 2.04 -17.65 -15.87
CA ASN A 75 1.04 -18.40 -16.63
C ASN A 75 -0.25 -18.71 -15.82
N GLN A 76 -0.19 -18.66 -14.48
CA GLN A 76 -1.35 -18.88 -13.62
C GLN A 76 -2.12 -17.58 -13.38
N TRP A 77 -1.43 -16.50 -12.98
CA TRP A 77 -2.11 -15.24 -12.62
C TRP A 77 -2.27 -14.28 -13.81
N GLY A 78 -1.37 -14.27 -14.78
CA GLY A 78 -1.35 -13.32 -15.90
C GLY A 78 -2.62 -13.34 -16.77
N PRO A 79 -3.20 -14.51 -17.08
CA PRO A 79 -4.48 -14.59 -17.79
C PRO A 79 -5.69 -14.10 -16.97
N THR A 80 -5.61 -14.13 -15.63
CA THR A 80 -6.74 -13.78 -14.75
C THR A 80 -7.02 -12.27 -14.69
N TRP A 81 -6.09 -11.44 -15.15
CA TRP A 81 -6.22 -9.98 -15.08
C TRP A 81 -7.12 -9.38 -16.17
N GLY A 82 -7.76 -10.20 -17.01
CA GLY A 82 -8.56 -9.73 -18.14
C GLY A 82 -7.69 -9.29 -19.33
N PRO A 83 -8.27 -8.73 -20.39
CA PRO A 83 -7.51 -8.36 -21.59
C PRO A 83 -6.55 -7.17 -21.33
N PRO A 84 -5.48 -7.00 -22.13
CA PRO A 84 -4.46 -5.94 -21.94
C PRO A 84 -5.03 -4.53 -21.80
N GLU A 85 -6.09 -4.22 -22.54
CA GLU A 85 -6.78 -2.92 -22.56
C GLU A 85 -7.58 -2.62 -21.29
N GLU A 86 -7.94 -3.64 -20.50
CA GLU A 86 -8.77 -3.49 -19.30
C GLU A 86 -7.97 -3.68 -18.00
N ARG A 87 -6.78 -4.28 -18.06
CA ARG A 87 -6.00 -4.67 -16.86
C ARG A 87 -5.17 -3.55 -16.23
N GLY A 88 -5.35 -2.31 -16.67
CA GLY A 88 -4.65 -1.12 -16.17
C GLY A 88 -5.48 -0.28 -15.20
N MET A 89 -4.82 0.46 -14.30
CA MET A 89 -5.51 1.47 -13.48
C MET A 89 -5.96 2.64 -14.37
N THR A 90 -7.28 2.90 -14.39
CA THR A 90 -7.85 4.06 -15.10
C THR A 90 -8.32 5.10 -14.09
N VAL A 91 -7.81 6.33 -14.19
CA VAL A 91 -8.16 7.45 -13.31
C VAL A 91 -8.90 8.51 -14.10
N LYS A 92 -10.19 8.70 -13.82
CA LYS A 92 -11.02 9.71 -14.48
C LYS A 92 -10.74 11.13 -14.00
N SER A 93 -10.52 11.31 -12.70
CA SER A 93 -10.19 12.62 -12.13
C SER A 93 -9.61 12.49 -10.73
N VAL A 94 -8.67 13.37 -10.39
CA VAL A 94 -8.22 13.63 -9.02
C VAL A 94 -8.60 15.07 -8.68
N LYS A 95 -9.32 15.27 -7.57
CA LYS A 95 -9.69 16.60 -7.07
C LYS A 95 -9.32 16.67 -5.60
N MET A 96 -8.57 17.70 -5.23
CA MET A 96 -8.12 17.93 -3.85
C MET A 96 -8.61 19.29 -3.40
N TYR A 97 -9.20 19.34 -2.21
CA TYR A 97 -9.78 20.55 -1.64
C TYR A 97 -9.14 20.81 -0.28
N SER A 98 -8.92 22.08 0.02
CA SER A 98 -8.56 22.56 1.35
C SER A 98 -9.65 23.50 1.84
N GLN A 99 -9.89 23.53 3.15
CA GLN A 99 -10.79 24.52 3.72
C GLN A 99 -10.23 25.92 3.44
N GLY A 100 -11.01 26.74 2.74
CA GLY A 100 -10.71 28.16 2.55
C GLY A 100 -10.95 28.94 3.84
N ALA A 101 -10.34 30.12 3.94
CA ALA A 101 -10.71 31.07 5.00
C ALA A 101 -12.19 31.45 4.82
N CYS A 102 -12.99 31.33 5.89
CA CYS A 102 -14.35 31.87 5.87
C CYS A 102 -14.28 33.40 5.73
N GLY A 103 -14.77 33.95 4.62
CA GLY A 103 -14.95 35.39 4.44
C GLY A 103 -13.84 36.17 3.70
N ALA A 104 -12.86 35.52 3.07
CA ALA A 104 -11.90 36.25 2.22
C ALA A 104 -12.49 36.46 0.80
N PRO A 105 -12.55 37.69 0.27
CA PRO A 105 -12.97 37.93 -1.11
C PRO A 105 -11.92 37.36 -2.10
N PRO A 106 -12.34 36.91 -3.29
CA PRO A 106 -11.41 36.40 -4.29
C PRO A 106 -10.46 37.51 -4.78
N SER A 107 -9.18 37.19 -4.84
CA SER A 107 -8.14 37.99 -5.51
C SER A 107 -8.13 37.74 -7.02
#